data_AF-A0A7C9MRD3-F1
#
_entry.id   AF-A0A7C9MRD3-F1
#
_cell.length_a   1.000
_cell.length_b   1.000
_cell.length_c   1.000
_cell.angle_alpha   90.00
_cell.angle_beta   90.00
_cell.angle_gamma   90.00
#
_symmetry.space_group_name_H-M   'P 1'
#
loop_
_entity.id
_entity.type
_entity.pdbx_description
1 polymer ?
#
loop_
_entity_poly.entity_id
_entity_poly.type
_entity_poly.pdbx_seq_one_letter_code
_entity_poly.pdbx_strand_id
1 'polypeptide(L)'
;VVLFRYHPTRAGCVASEILGNFQGYLQTDGYSGYEALGEREGIRHLGCMAHVRRKFVEVEKTTGKKAAGGTAHAVLDLIGKLYGVERQAEKQKLAPEQIKALRAEKSSPILDKLKALLDARVATTPPKSLLGKAVS
;
A
#
# COMPACT_ATOMS: atom_id res chain seq x y z
N VAL A 1 15.73 10.39 11.33
CA VAL A 1 15.07 11.46 12.11
C VAL A 1 13.59 11.12 12.20
N VAL A 2 13.00 11.16 13.40
CA VAL A 2 11.55 11.06 13.58
C VAL A 2 11.06 12.46 13.94
N LEU A 3 10.07 12.97 13.22
CA LEU A 3 9.53 14.31 13.39
C LEU A 3 8.03 14.22 13.66
N PHE A 4 7.57 14.96 14.67
CA PHE A 4 6.15 15.18 14.93
C PHE A 4 5.84 16.66 14.76
N ARG A 5 4.92 16.97 13.84
CA ARG A 5 4.37 18.32 13.65
C ARG A 5 2.86 18.26 13.78
N TYR A 6 2.33 19.03 14.71
CA TYR A 6 0.89 19.18 14.90
C TYR A 6 0.38 20.36 14.07
N HIS A 7 -0.80 20.18 13.46
CA HIS A 7 -1.58 21.24 12.89
C HIS A 7 -3.07 21.00 13.25
N PRO A 8 -3.87 22.04 13.51
CA PRO A 8 -5.30 21.88 13.86
C PRO A 8 -6.15 21.23 12.75
N THR A 9 -5.65 21.21 11.52
CA THR A 9 -6.34 20.65 10.36
C THR A 9 -5.44 19.66 9.63
N ARG A 10 -6.08 18.75 8.89
CA ARG A 10 -5.43 17.80 7.98
C ARG A 10 -5.50 18.24 6.50
N ALA A 11 -5.65 19.53 6.24
CA ALA A 11 -5.79 20.03 4.87
C ALA A 11 -4.52 19.77 4.04
N GLY A 12 -4.66 19.55 2.74
CA GLY A 12 -3.52 19.24 1.86
C GLY A 12 -2.44 20.34 1.83
N CYS A 13 -2.82 21.61 2.05
CA CYS A 13 -1.87 22.73 2.16
C CYS A 13 -0.87 22.55 3.32
N VAL A 14 -1.29 21.93 4.42
CA VAL A 14 -0.43 21.65 5.57
C VAL A 14 0.67 20.66 5.19
N ALA A 15 0.29 19.57 4.51
CA ALA A 15 1.23 18.56 4.06
C ALA A 15 2.21 19.14 3.03
N SER A 16 1.72 20.01 2.14
CA SER A 16 2.53 20.78 1.21
C SER A 16 3.59 21.64 1.89
N GLU A 17 3.20 22.39 2.92
CA GLU A 17 4.11 23.27 3.66
C GLU A 17 5.17 22.48 4.41
N ILE A 18 4.78 21.37 5.06
CA ILE A 18 5.72 20.49 5.77
C ILE A 18 6.74 19.88 4.81
N LEU A 19 6.30 19.47 3.62
CA LEU A 19 7.14 18.81 2.62
C LEU A 19 8.06 19.80 1.88
N GLY A 20 7.64 21.05 1.74
CA GLY A 20 8.39 22.10 1.06
C GLY A 20 8.76 21.72 -0.38
N ASN A 21 10.04 21.89 -0.71
CA ASN A 21 10.60 21.61 -2.04
C ASN A 21 11.25 20.21 -2.14
N PHE A 22 10.80 19.24 -1.33
CA PHE A 22 11.32 17.88 -1.37
C PHE A 22 11.19 17.25 -2.77
N GLN A 23 12.20 16.46 -3.13
CA GLN A 23 12.30 15.71 -4.37
C GLN A 23 12.68 14.25 -4.05
N GLY A 24 12.07 13.29 -4.74
CA GLY A 24 12.32 11.86 -4.53
C GLY A 24 11.07 11.05 -4.17
N TYR A 25 11.24 9.99 -3.37
CA TYR A 25 10.15 9.07 -3.04
C TYR A 25 9.36 9.53 -1.82
N LEU A 26 8.08 9.80 -2.00
CA LEU A 26 7.14 10.15 -0.93
C LEU A 26 6.22 8.96 -0.66
N GLN A 27 6.25 8.38 0.53
CA GLN A 27 5.30 7.34 0.93
C GLN A 27 4.25 7.89 1.89
N THR A 28 2.96 7.73 1.57
CA THR A 28 1.86 8.18 2.45
C THR A 28 0.89 7.05 2.77
N ASP A 29 -0.03 7.28 3.70
CA ASP A 29 -1.09 6.34 4.08
C ASP A 29 -2.22 6.22 3.04
N GLY A 30 -2.19 7.02 1.97
CA GLY A 30 -3.24 7.09 0.95
C GLY A 30 -4.39 8.03 1.30
N TYR A 31 -4.24 8.93 2.28
CA TYR A 31 -5.19 10.00 2.48
C TYR A 31 -5.20 10.98 1.29
N SER A 32 -6.40 11.33 0.80
CA SER A 32 -6.58 12.18 -0.39
C SER A 32 -5.96 13.57 -0.26
N GLY A 33 -5.74 14.06 0.96
CA GLY A 33 -5.02 15.32 1.19
C GLY A 33 -3.58 15.33 0.66
N TYR A 34 -3.01 14.17 0.34
CA TYR A 34 -1.67 14.03 -0.23
C TYR A 34 -1.65 13.92 -1.76
N GLU A 35 -2.79 13.80 -2.44
CA GLU A 35 -2.84 13.56 -3.90
C GLU A 35 -2.11 14.67 -4.68
N ALA A 36 -2.37 15.94 -4.36
CA ALA A 36 -1.68 17.08 -4.98
C ALA A 36 -0.16 17.11 -4.74
N LEU A 37 0.35 16.39 -3.73
CA LEU A 37 1.80 16.24 -3.52
C LEU A 37 2.39 15.21 -4.48
N GLY A 38 1.63 14.15 -4.78
CA GLY A 38 2.06 13.11 -5.70
C GLY A 38 2.10 13.56 -7.16
N GLU A 39 1.37 14.61 -7.51
CA GLU A 39 1.37 15.24 -8.83
C GLU A 39 2.54 16.23 -9.04
N ARG A 40 3.30 16.56 -7.99
CA ARG A 40 4.45 17.47 -8.11
C ARG A 40 5.57 16.83 -8.91
N GLU A 41 6.15 17.63 -9.80
CA GLU A 41 7.32 17.21 -10.56
C GLU A 41 8.47 16.81 -9.63
N GLY A 42 9.11 15.68 -9.98
CA GLY A 42 10.22 15.06 -9.28
C GLY A 42 9.86 14.35 -7.96
N ILE A 43 8.58 14.30 -7.60
CA ILE A 43 8.07 13.40 -6.56
C ILE A 43 7.57 12.11 -7.19
N ARG A 44 8.02 10.96 -6.64
CA ARG A 44 7.43 9.66 -6.90
C ARG A 44 6.62 9.24 -5.67
N HIS A 45 5.30 9.33 -5.79
CA HIS A 45 4.38 8.98 -4.71
C HIS A 45 4.16 7.48 -4.60
N LEU A 46 4.22 6.97 -3.37
CA LEU A 46 4.07 5.57 -3.01
C LEU A 46 2.96 5.41 -1.96
N GLY A 47 2.11 4.39 -2.14
CA GLY A 47 1.13 4.00 -1.13
C GLY A 47 1.73 3.11 -0.05
N CYS A 48 1.38 3.33 1.21
CA CYS A 48 1.81 2.50 2.32
C CYS A 48 1.07 1.15 2.34
N MET A 49 1.80 0.05 2.11
CA MET A 49 1.24 -1.31 2.09
C MET A 49 0.58 -1.73 3.42
N ALA A 50 1.01 -1.16 4.56
CA ALA A 50 0.36 -1.41 5.84
C ALA A 50 -1.08 -0.88 5.89
N HIS A 51 -1.32 0.29 5.27
CA HIS A 51 -2.66 0.87 5.17
C HIS A 51 -3.53 0.10 4.18
N VAL A 52 -2.96 -0.33 3.05
CA VAL A 52 -3.63 -1.24 2.12
C VAL A 52 -4.09 -2.51 2.85
N ARG A 53 -3.16 -3.19 3.54
CA ARG A 53 -3.46 -4.41 4.32
C ARG A 53 -4.57 -4.17 5.35
N ARG A 54 -4.55 -3.04 6.07
CA ARG A 54 -5.56 -2.73 7.10
C ARG A 54 -6.98 -2.75 6.52
N LYS A 55 -7.19 -2.13 5.35
CA LYS A 55 -8.50 -2.12 4.67
C LYS A 55 -9.01 -3.55 4.39
N PHE A 56 -8.16 -4.45 3.93
CA PHE A 56 -8.55 -5.84 3.65
C PHE A 56 -8.78 -6.68 4.91
N VAL A 57 -8.03 -6.44 5.99
CA VAL A 57 -8.29 -7.06 7.30
C VAL A 57 -9.67 -6.65 7.83
N GLU A 58 -10.07 -5.39 7.65
CA GLU A 58 -11.42 -4.94 8.04
C GLU A 58 -12.51 -5.67 7.26
N VAL A 59 -12.33 -5.83 5.93
CA VAL A 59 -13.26 -6.61 5.08
C VAL A 59 -13.38 -8.05 5.58
N GLU A 60 -12.26 -8.72 5.87
CA GLU A 60 -12.24 -10.11 6.35
C GLU A 60 -12.97 -10.26 7.70
N LYS A 61 -12.72 -9.34 8.64
CA LYS A 61 -13.39 -9.31 9.95
C LYS A 61 -14.91 -9.17 9.84
N THR A 62 -15.41 -8.36 8.91
CA THR A 62 -16.84 -8.14 8.73
C THR A 62 -17.55 -9.31 8.03
N THR A 63 -16.82 -10.09 7.22
CA THR A 63 -17.40 -11.19 6.41
C THR A 63 -17.41 -12.55 7.12
N GLY A 64 -16.68 -12.72 8.24
CA GLY A 64 -16.76 -13.89 9.11
C GLY A 64 -16.37 -15.21 8.41
N LYS A 65 -17.03 -16.33 8.70
CA LYS A 65 -16.74 -17.64 8.07
C LYS A 65 -16.92 -17.65 6.54
N LYS A 66 -17.61 -16.67 5.96
CA LYS A 66 -17.74 -16.48 4.50
C LYS A 66 -16.51 -15.80 3.87
N ALA A 67 -15.55 -15.36 4.69
CA ALA A 67 -14.32 -14.68 4.25
C ALA A 67 -13.28 -15.65 3.69
N ALA A 68 -13.29 -16.92 4.14
CA ALA A 68 -12.39 -17.95 3.65
C ALA A 68 -12.57 -18.15 2.13
N GLY A 69 -11.54 -17.82 1.36
CA GLY A 69 -11.56 -17.89 -0.11
C GLY A 69 -12.11 -16.65 -0.83
N GLY A 70 -12.47 -15.58 -0.11
CA GLY A 70 -12.90 -14.31 -0.70
C GLY A 70 -11.75 -13.45 -1.22
N THR A 71 -12.08 -12.39 -1.99
CA THR A 71 -11.10 -11.43 -2.52
C THR A 71 -10.16 -10.86 -1.44
N ALA A 72 -10.71 -10.51 -0.28
CA ALA A 72 -9.90 -9.96 0.81
C ALA A 72 -8.86 -10.97 1.33
N HIS A 73 -9.25 -12.23 1.51
CA HIS A 73 -8.33 -13.29 1.90
C HIS A 73 -7.22 -13.48 0.87
N ALA A 74 -7.56 -13.56 -0.42
CA ALA A 74 -6.58 -13.67 -1.50
C ALA A 74 -5.58 -12.50 -1.53
N VAL A 75 -6.03 -11.27 -1.28
CA VAL A 75 -5.16 -10.09 -1.17
C VAL A 75 -4.23 -10.20 0.04
N LEU A 76 -4.78 -10.57 1.20
CA LEU A 76 -3.99 -10.73 2.43
C LEU A 76 -2.93 -11.83 2.29
N ASP A 77 -3.23 -12.91 1.60
CA ASP A 77 -2.27 -13.97 1.27
C ASP A 77 -1.14 -13.47 0.37
N LEU A 78 -1.46 -12.70 -0.67
CA LEU A 78 -0.45 -12.09 -1.55
C LEU A 78 0.46 -11.13 -0.77
N ILE A 79 -0.11 -10.28 0.09
CA ILE A 79 0.67 -9.40 0.98
C ILE A 79 1.53 -10.22 1.95
N GLY A 80 1.00 -11.32 2.48
CA GLY A 80 1.73 -12.26 3.33
C GLY A 80 2.94 -12.87 2.63
N LYS A 81 2.83 -13.17 1.33
CA LYS A 81 3.94 -13.64 0.49
C LYS A 81 5.01 -12.57 0.31
N LEU A 82 4.63 -11.30 0.13
CA LEU A 82 5.60 -10.19 0.10
C LEU A 82 6.42 -10.13 1.41
N TYR A 83 5.75 -10.24 2.56
CA TYR A 83 6.47 -10.31 3.84
C TYR A 83 7.35 -11.56 3.95
N GLY A 84 6.98 -12.66 3.30
CA GLY A 84 7.81 -13.85 3.17
C GLY A 84 9.13 -13.58 2.44
N VAL A 85 9.09 -12.79 1.36
CA VAL A 85 10.30 -12.38 0.61
C VAL A 85 11.22 -11.53 1.50
N GLU A 86 10.67 -10.57 2.23
CA GLU A 86 11.47 -9.73 3.15
C GLU A 86 12.10 -10.56 4.29
N ARG A 87 11.34 -11.48 4.88
CA ARG A 87 11.88 -12.42 5.88
C ARG A 87 12.98 -13.32 5.32
N GLN A 88 12.87 -13.73 4.05
CA GLN A 88 13.93 -14.50 3.40
C GLN A 88 15.20 -13.67 3.28
N ALA A 89 15.08 -12.42 2.82
CA ALA A 89 16.20 -11.51 2.67
C ALA A 89 16.91 -11.25 3.99
N GLU A 90 16.14 -11.02 5.05
CA GLU A 90 16.64 -10.81 6.41
C GLU A 90 17.38 -12.05 6.94
N LYS A 91 16.80 -13.24 6.81
CA LYS A 91 17.43 -14.50 7.24
C LYS A 91 18.75 -14.76 6.52
N GLN A 92 18.83 -14.40 5.25
CA GLN A 92 20.03 -14.55 4.43
C GLN A 92 21.03 -13.39 4.60
N LYS A 93 20.69 -12.36 5.40
CA LYS A 93 21.50 -11.15 5.61
C LYS A 93 21.98 -10.52 4.30
N LEU A 94 21.08 -10.43 3.33
CA LEU A 94 21.39 -9.92 2.00
C LEU A 94 21.75 -8.43 2.04
N ALA A 95 22.70 -8.02 1.20
CA ALA A 95 23.02 -6.62 0.96
C ALA A 95 21.91 -5.91 0.16
N PRO A 96 21.79 -4.57 0.21
CA PRO A 96 20.72 -3.82 -0.46
C PRO A 96 20.52 -4.16 -1.94
N GLU A 97 21.60 -4.39 -2.69
CA GLU A 97 21.59 -4.74 -4.11
C GLU A 97 20.99 -6.14 -4.33
N GLN A 98 21.32 -7.08 -3.44
CA GLN A 98 20.78 -8.44 -3.46
C GLN A 98 19.30 -8.45 -3.05
N ILE A 99 18.91 -7.61 -2.08
CA ILE A 99 17.49 -7.41 -1.71
C ILE A 99 16.72 -6.87 -2.92
N LYS A 100 17.27 -5.89 -3.64
CA LYS A 100 16.66 -5.35 -4.86
C LYS A 100 16.48 -6.44 -5.92
N ALA A 101 17.50 -7.25 -6.16
CA ALA A 101 17.43 -8.37 -7.12
C ALA A 101 16.37 -9.40 -6.71
N LEU A 102 16.36 -9.80 -5.44
CA LEU A 102 15.36 -10.73 -4.89
C LEU A 102 13.94 -10.19 -5.01
N ARG A 103 13.73 -8.89 -4.74
CA ARG A 103 12.42 -8.24 -4.91
C ARG A 103 12.00 -8.21 -6.38
N ALA A 104 12.93 -7.93 -7.30
CA ALA A 104 12.63 -7.96 -8.73
C ALA A 104 12.20 -9.36 -9.20
N GLU A 105 12.86 -10.41 -8.70
CA GLU A 105 12.55 -11.80 -9.04
C GLU A 105 11.25 -12.29 -8.40
N LYS A 106 11.05 -12.03 -7.10
CA LYS A 106 9.98 -12.66 -6.30
C LYS A 106 8.83 -11.74 -5.96
N SER A 107 9.11 -10.48 -5.64
CA SER A 107 8.06 -9.53 -5.22
C SER A 107 7.31 -8.96 -6.42
N SER A 108 7.98 -8.66 -7.54
CA SER A 108 7.32 -8.10 -8.74
C SER A 108 6.18 -8.99 -9.25
N PRO A 109 6.36 -10.32 -9.45
CA PRO A 109 5.25 -11.17 -9.90
C PRO A 109 4.09 -11.26 -8.89
N ILE A 110 4.35 -11.08 -7.60
CA ILE A 110 3.30 -11.04 -6.57
C ILE A 110 2.51 -9.74 -6.68
N LEU A 111 3.19 -8.61 -6.90
CA LEU A 111 2.55 -7.31 -7.12
C LEU A 111 1.74 -7.29 -8.42
N ASP A 112 2.22 -7.94 -9.49
CA ASP A 112 1.47 -8.06 -10.75
C ASP A 112 0.17 -8.85 -10.55
N LYS A 113 0.24 -9.97 -9.81
CA LYS A 113 -0.95 -10.75 -9.44
C LYS A 113 -1.91 -9.95 -8.57
N LEU A 114 -1.38 -9.20 -7.60
CA LEU A 114 -2.19 -8.32 -6.75
C LEU A 114 -2.90 -7.26 -7.59
N LYS A 115 -2.18 -6.58 -8.49
CA LYS A 115 -2.74 -5.58 -9.39
C LYS A 115 -3.84 -6.17 -10.27
N ALA A 116 -3.57 -7.29 -10.95
CA ALA A 116 -4.55 -7.93 -11.83
C ALA A 116 -5.83 -8.32 -11.07
N LEU A 117 -5.69 -8.83 -9.84
CA LEU A 117 -6.83 -9.16 -8.98
C LEU A 117 -7.64 -7.93 -8.59
N LEU A 118 -6.98 -6.83 -8.22
CA LEU A 118 -7.66 -5.59 -7.83
C LEU A 118 -8.35 -4.93 -9.03
N ASP A 119 -7.69 -4.86 -10.19
CA ASP A 119 -8.25 -4.30 -11.43
C ASP A 119 -9.52 -5.08 -11.87
N ALA A 120 -9.51 -6.42 -11.76
CA ALA A 120 -10.69 -7.23 -12.06
C ALA A 120 -11.86 -6.99 -11.08
N ARG A 121 -11.56 -6.62 -9.84
CA ARG A 121 -12.57 -6.44 -8.78
C ARG A 121 -13.12 -5.03 -8.70
N VAL A 122 -12.34 -4.02 -9.06
CA VAL A 122 -12.82 -2.63 -9.06
C VAL A 122 -14.03 -2.45 -9.98
N ALA A 123 -14.06 -3.14 -11.13
CA ALA A 123 -15.16 -3.08 -12.10
C ALA A 123 -16.43 -3.80 -11.65
N THR A 124 -16.32 -4.76 -10.73
CA THR A 124 -17.42 -5.66 -10.32
C THR A 124 -17.88 -5.46 -8.88
N THR A 125 -17.23 -4.55 -8.14
CA THR A 125 -17.51 -4.30 -6.73
C THR A 125 -18.19 -2.95 -6.55
N PRO A 126 -19.35 -2.87 -5.86
CA PRO A 126 -19.98 -1.58 -5.58
C PRO A 126 -19.03 -0.66 -4.80
N PRO A 127 -18.80 0.59 -5.27
CA PRO A 127 -17.72 1.45 -4.74
C PRO A 127 -17.93 1.84 -3.27
N LYS A 128 -19.19 1.92 -2.83
CA LYS A 128 -19.54 2.26 -1.44
C LYS A 128 -19.45 1.07 -0.47
N SER A 129 -19.31 -0.16 -0.97
CA SER A 129 -19.14 -1.34 -0.13
C SER A 129 -17.79 -1.32 0.59
N LEU A 130 -17.65 -2.08 1.67
CA LEU A 130 -16.39 -2.17 2.41
C LEU A 130 -15.25 -2.72 1.53
N LEU A 131 -15.55 -3.71 0.68
CA LEU A 131 -14.60 -4.21 -0.32
C LEU A 131 -14.31 -3.16 -1.39
N GLY A 132 -15.33 -2.42 -1.86
CA GLY A 132 -15.20 -1.33 -2.83
C GLY A 132 -14.17 -0.29 -2.38
N LYS A 133 -14.29 0.17 -1.12
CA LYS A 133 -13.34 1.11 -0.50
C LYS A 133 -11.92 0.54 -0.30
N ALA A 134 -11.80 -0.79 -0.24
CA ALA A 134 -10.52 -1.48 -0.09
C ALA A 134 -9.78 -1.64 -1.42
N VAL A 135 -10.52 -1.85 -2.53
CA VAL A 135 -9.95 -1.98 -3.88
C VAL A 135 -9.77 -0.66 -4.61
N SER A 136 -10.47 0.41 -4.17
CA SER A 136 -10.31 1.79 -4.65
C SER A 136 -9.23 2.58 -3.92
#